data_AF-A0A7J8IW62-F1
#
_entry.id   AF-A0A7J8IW62-F1
#
_cell.length_a   1.000
_cell.length_b   1.000
_cell.length_c   1.000
_cell.angle_alpha   90.00
_cell.angle_beta   90.00
_cell.angle_gamma   90.00
#
_symmetry.space_group_name_H-M   'P 1'
#
loop_
_entity.id
_entity.type
_entity.pdbx_description
1 polymer ?
#
loop_
_entity_poly.entity_id
_entity_poly.type
_entity_poly.pdbx_seq_one_letter_code
_entity_poly.pdbx_strand_id
1 'polypeptide(L)'
;MAFISAVQWLCNANKKSDIPAKRLYCFFSSLYSVLVRGARAVLQLYPENSEQLELITTQAIKAGFTGGVVVDYPNSAKAKKFYLCLFSGPSSFLPKGLNEIKDEEEARESTFTNKRIPYKIARSGVVRKTREWVLEKKERHRRQGKEVRPDTQYTGRKRKPYF
;
A
#
# COMPACT_ATOMS: atom_id res chain seq x y z
N MET A 1 -1.36 -5.45 -3.57
CA MET A 1 -1.16 -5.19 -5.01
C MET A 1 0.06 -5.97 -5.44
N ALA A 2 -0.12 -7.03 -6.22
CA ALA A 2 0.99 -7.68 -6.92
C ALA A 2 1.07 -7.01 -8.30
N PHE A 3 2.13 -6.23 -8.53
CA PHE A 3 2.40 -5.66 -9.85
C PHE A 3 3.04 -6.76 -10.71
N ILE A 4 2.34 -7.17 -11.76
CA ILE A 4 2.74 -8.22 -12.68
C ILE A 4 3.43 -7.57 -13.89
N SER A 5 4.69 -7.95 -14.12
CA SER A 5 5.50 -7.75 -15.34
C SER A 5 5.75 -6.33 -15.89
N ALA A 6 5.23 -5.26 -15.29
CA ALA A 6 5.46 -3.89 -15.79
C ALA A 6 6.93 -3.42 -15.70
N VAL A 7 7.73 -3.97 -14.76
CA VAL A 7 9.12 -3.55 -14.55
C VAL A 7 10.02 -3.89 -15.74
N GLN A 8 9.72 -4.97 -16.48
CA GLN A 8 10.47 -5.32 -17.70
C GLN A 8 10.39 -4.20 -18.75
N TRP A 9 9.23 -3.53 -18.89
CA TRP A 9 9.06 -2.40 -19.81
C TRP A 9 9.80 -1.13 -19.37
N LEU A 10 10.16 -1.03 -18.09
CA LEU A 10 10.98 0.05 -17.56
C LEU A 10 12.47 -0.15 -17.88
N CYS A 11 12.91 -1.40 -18.03
CA CYS A 11 14.25 -1.73 -18.50
C CYS A 11 14.39 -1.65 -20.03
N ASN A 12 13.28 -1.75 -20.78
CA ASN A 12 13.32 -1.63 -22.24
C ASN A 12 13.57 -0.17 -22.68
N ALA A 13 14.65 0.06 -23.43
CA ALA A 13 15.07 1.35 -23.96
C ALA A 13 14.82 1.39 -25.47
N ASN A 14 13.62 1.85 -25.87
CA ASN A 14 13.26 1.95 -27.29
C ASN A 14 13.94 3.15 -27.99
N LYS A 15 14.49 4.11 -27.24
CA LYS A 15 15.19 5.29 -27.77
C LYS A 15 16.53 5.49 -27.07
N LYS A 16 17.53 6.03 -27.79
CA LYS A 16 18.87 6.36 -27.23
C LYS A 16 18.83 7.39 -26.08
N SER A 17 17.75 8.13 -25.96
CA SER A 17 17.49 9.07 -24.86
C SER A 17 16.95 8.40 -23.58
N ASP A 18 16.51 7.14 -23.67
CA ASP A 18 15.92 6.44 -22.53
C ASP A 18 17.05 5.85 -21.68
N ILE A 19 17.28 6.47 -20.51
CA ILE A 19 18.21 5.95 -19.51
C ILE A 19 17.40 5.06 -18.54
N PRO A 20 17.52 3.72 -18.59
CA PRO A 20 16.70 2.81 -17.79
C PRO A 20 16.86 3.08 -16.29
N ALA A 21 18.08 3.38 -15.85
CA ALA A 21 18.39 3.73 -14.46
C ALA A 21 17.58 4.93 -13.95
N LYS A 22 17.43 5.99 -14.76
CA LYS A 22 16.69 7.20 -14.37
C LYS A 22 15.18 6.95 -14.31
N ARG A 23 14.64 6.15 -15.25
CA ARG A 23 13.22 5.75 -15.25
C ARG A 23 12.90 4.88 -14.05
N LEU A 24 13.75 3.89 -13.75
CA LEU A 24 13.63 3.04 -12.57
C LEU A 24 13.67 3.87 -11.29
N TYR A 25 14.63 4.80 -11.17
CA TYR A 25 14.70 5.69 -10.02
C TYR A 25 13.43 6.54 -9.85
N CYS A 26 12.92 7.14 -10.94
CA CYS A 26 11.69 7.94 -10.90
C CYS A 26 10.48 7.10 -10.49
N PHE A 27 10.37 5.88 -11.01
CA PHE A 27 9.33 4.92 -10.63
C PHE A 27 9.40 4.58 -9.14
N PHE A 28 10.56 4.18 -8.63
CA PHE A 28 10.72 3.83 -7.22
C PHE A 28 10.55 5.03 -6.29
N SER A 29 11.03 6.22 -6.67
CA SER A 29 10.82 7.44 -5.90
C SER A 29 9.34 7.81 -5.80
N SER A 30 8.60 7.69 -6.90
CA SER A 30 7.15 7.90 -6.93
C SER A 30 6.42 6.84 -6.10
N LEU A 31 6.82 5.57 -6.24
CA LEU A 31 6.27 4.46 -5.46
C LEU A 31 6.51 4.65 -3.96
N TYR A 32 7.70 5.07 -3.57
CA TYR A 32 8.05 5.35 -2.18
C TYR A 32 7.19 6.49 -1.61
N SER A 33 6.93 7.51 -2.41
CA SER A 33 6.12 8.68 -2.01
C SER A 33 4.64 8.35 -1.79
N VAL A 34 4.08 7.38 -2.53
CA VAL A 34 2.68 6.95 -2.36
C VAL A 34 2.51 5.87 -1.29
N LEU A 35 3.60 5.23 -0.86
CA LEU A 35 3.55 4.19 0.16
C LEU A 35 3.55 4.79 1.56
N VAL A 36 2.79 4.14 2.46
CA VAL A 36 2.77 4.50 3.88
C VAL A 36 4.08 4.04 4.53
N ARG A 37 4.58 4.78 5.53
CA ARG A 37 5.71 4.34 6.36
C ARG A 37 5.44 2.94 6.92
N GLY A 38 6.38 2.02 6.73
CA GLY A 38 6.27 0.60 7.10
C GLY A 38 5.54 -0.27 6.06
N ALA A 39 5.15 0.28 4.91
CA ALA A 39 4.49 -0.51 3.87
C ALA A 39 5.47 -1.47 3.18
N ARG A 40 4.90 -2.58 2.71
CA ARG A 40 5.60 -3.64 1.98
C ARG A 40 5.12 -3.66 0.54
N ALA A 41 6.05 -3.64 -0.39
CA ALA A 41 5.79 -3.78 -1.81
C ALA A 41 6.49 -5.04 -2.32
N VAL A 42 5.73 -5.92 -2.97
CA VAL A 42 6.28 -7.13 -3.60
C VAL A 42 6.01 -7.01 -5.10
N LEU A 43 7.08 -7.09 -5.87
CA LEU A 43 7.08 -6.96 -7.32
C LEU A 43 7.53 -8.28 -7.91
N GLN A 44 6.75 -8.85 -8.83
CA GLN A 44 7.19 -10.01 -9.59
C GLN A 44 7.92 -9.54 -10.85
N LEU A 45 9.11 -10.07 -11.10
CA LEU A 45 9.96 -9.72 -12.23
C LEU A 45 10.53 -10.97 -12.92
N TYR A 46 10.85 -10.77 -14.20
CA TYR A 46 11.56 -11.73 -15.03
C TYR A 46 12.78 -10.99 -15.63
N PRO A 47 13.90 -10.93 -14.89
CA PRO A 47 15.10 -10.29 -15.42
C PRO A 47 15.67 -11.13 -16.57
N GLU A 48 16.07 -10.46 -17.65
CA GLU A 48 16.76 -11.14 -18.77
C GLU A 48 18.23 -11.38 -18.45
N ASN A 49 18.86 -10.46 -17.71
CA ASN A 49 20.25 -10.54 -17.27
C ASN A 49 20.38 -10.28 -15.76
N SER A 50 21.41 -10.83 -15.12
CA SER A 50 21.74 -10.56 -13.71
C SER A 50 22.02 -9.08 -13.46
N GLU A 51 22.68 -8.41 -14.40
CA GLU A 51 22.96 -6.97 -14.32
C GLU A 51 21.69 -6.12 -14.25
N GLN A 52 20.62 -6.51 -14.96
CA GLN A 52 19.34 -5.80 -14.88
C GLN A 52 18.70 -5.96 -13.50
N LEU A 53 18.82 -7.15 -12.91
CA LEU A 53 18.31 -7.43 -11.57
C LEU A 53 19.03 -6.59 -10.51
N GLU A 54 20.36 -6.52 -10.61
CA GLU A 54 21.19 -5.66 -9.77
C GLU A 54 20.81 -4.19 -9.94
N LEU A 55 20.70 -3.71 -11.18
CA LEU A 55 20.31 -2.32 -11.45
C LEU A 55 18.97 -1.95 -10.81
N ILE A 56 17.95 -2.80 -10.95
CA ILE A 56 16.62 -2.58 -10.34
C ILE A 56 16.75 -2.49 -8.82
N THR A 57 17.50 -3.41 -8.22
CA THR A 57 17.70 -3.49 -6.77
C THR A 57 18.45 -2.26 -6.25
N THR A 58 19.52 -1.84 -6.93
CA THR A 58 20.27 -0.62 -6.60
C THR A 58 19.40 0.63 -6.69
N GLN A 59 18.56 0.77 -7.72
CA GLN A 59 17.67 1.94 -7.82
C GLN A 59 16.59 1.94 -6.74
N ALA A 60 16.05 0.78 -6.37
CA ALA A 60 15.09 0.67 -5.28
C ALA A 60 15.70 1.08 -3.93
N ILE A 61 16.91 0.59 -3.63
CA ILE A 61 17.66 0.96 -2.42
C ILE A 61 17.98 2.46 -2.42
N LYS A 62 18.42 2.99 -3.56
CA LYS A 62 18.70 4.42 -3.73
C LYS A 62 17.47 5.30 -3.52
N ALA A 63 16.27 4.81 -3.85
CA ALA A 63 15.00 5.50 -3.58
C ALA A 63 14.57 5.45 -2.11
N GLY A 64 15.24 4.66 -1.26
CA GLY A 64 14.96 4.53 0.17
C GLY A 64 14.22 3.25 0.57
N PHE A 65 14.03 2.32 -0.36
CA PHE A 65 13.52 0.99 0.00
C PHE A 65 14.60 0.15 0.67
N THR A 66 14.21 -0.67 1.63
CA THR A 66 15.03 -1.76 2.15
C THR A 66 14.46 -3.09 1.66
N GLY A 67 15.24 -4.17 1.65
CA GLY A 67 14.78 -5.50 1.25
C GLY A 67 15.69 -6.19 0.24
N GLY A 68 15.13 -7.11 -0.55
CA GLY A 68 15.91 -7.97 -1.45
C GLY A 68 15.06 -8.81 -2.39
N VAL A 69 15.73 -9.65 -3.18
CA VAL A 69 15.10 -10.52 -4.19
C VAL A 69 14.95 -11.93 -3.63
N VAL A 70 13.75 -12.49 -3.75
CA VAL A 70 13.39 -13.87 -3.42
C VAL A 70 13.15 -14.62 -4.71
N VAL A 71 13.74 -15.80 -4.83
CA VAL A 71 13.58 -16.66 -6.02
C VAL A 71 12.78 -17.89 -5.62
N ASP A 72 11.66 -18.10 -6.31
CA ASP A 72 10.85 -19.29 -6.18
C ASP A 72 11.24 -20.30 -7.27
N TYR A 73 11.29 -21.58 -6.91
CA TYR A 73 11.78 -22.69 -7.75
C TYR A 73 13.17 -22.46 -8.39
N PRO A 74 14.25 -22.34 -7.60
CA PRO A 74 15.60 -22.11 -8.14
C PRO A 74 16.09 -23.24 -9.06
N ASN A 75 15.60 -24.46 -8.86
CA ASN A 75 16.04 -25.66 -9.59
C ASN A 75 15.37 -25.86 -10.96
N SER A 76 14.40 -25.02 -11.35
CA SER A 76 13.67 -25.17 -12.61
C SER A 76 13.62 -23.87 -13.41
N ALA A 77 14.27 -23.83 -14.58
CA ALA A 77 14.30 -22.66 -15.44
C ALA A 77 12.91 -22.26 -16.01
N LYS A 78 11.99 -23.23 -16.18
CA LYS A 78 10.63 -22.96 -16.68
C LYS A 78 9.68 -22.40 -15.61
N ALA A 79 9.92 -22.73 -14.33
CA ALA A 79 9.06 -22.31 -13.22
C ALA A 79 9.68 -21.21 -12.35
N LYS A 80 10.92 -20.79 -12.66
CA LYS A 80 11.66 -19.78 -11.88
C LYS A 80 10.90 -18.45 -11.86
N LYS A 81 10.60 -17.95 -10.66
CA LYS A 81 9.96 -16.64 -10.47
C LYS A 81 10.80 -15.80 -9.53
N PHE A 82 11.09 -14.57 -9.93
CA PHE A 82 11.79 -13.61 -9.08
C PHE A 82 10.77 -12.65 -8.47
N TYR A 83 10.89 -12.44 -7.17
CA TYR A 83 10.08 -11.52 -6.39
C TYR A 83 11.00 -10.52 -5.70
N LEU A 84 10.87 -9.25 -6.03
CA LEU A 84 11.55 -8.16 -5.34
C LEU A 84 10.67 -7.71 -4.19
N CYS A 85 11.13 -7.98 -2.97
CA CYS A 85 10.45 -7.64 -1.72
C CYS A 85 11.07 -6.37 -1.16
N LEU A 86 10.29 -5.28 -1.16
CA LEU A 86 10.70 -3.95 -0.73
C LEU A 86 9.90 -3.51 0.50
N PHE A 87 10.57 -2.79 1.40
CA PHE A 87 10.01 -2.20 2.61
C PHE A 87 10.27 -0.69 2.59
N SER A 88 9.24 0.12 2.81
CA SER A 88 9.34 1.57 2.88
C SER A 88 9.49 2.02 4.33
N GLY A 89 10.59 2.70 4.67
CA GLY A 89 10.86 3.22 6.01
C GLY A 89 11.51 2.22 6.98
N PRO A 90 11.90 2.68 8.19
CA PRO A 90 12.58 1.86 9.17
C PRO A 90 11.69 0.70 9.62
N SER A 91 12.25 -0.51 9.61
CA SER A 91 11.63 -1.69 10.23
C SER A 91 11.53 -1.43 11.74
N SER A 92 10.36 -1.03 12.21
CA SER A 92 10.14 -0.74 13.64
C SER A 92 10.04 -2.01 14.51
N PHE A 93 10.47 -3.17 14.02
CA PHE A 93 10.51 -4.40 14.78
C PHE A 93 11.75 -5.21 14.41
N LEU A 94 12.88 -4.81 14.99
CA LEU A 94 13.89 -5.79 15.37
C LEU A 94 13.35 -6.48 16.64
N PRO A 95 13.10 -7.80 16.64
CA PRO A 95 12.85 -8.49 17.90
C PRO A 95 14.09 -8.26 18.78
N LYS A 96 13.90 -7.62 19.94
CA LYS A 96 14.95 -7.52 20.95
C LYS A 96 15.39 -8.94 21.29
N GLY A 97 16.66 -9.24 21.04
CA GLY A 97 17.27 -10.46 21.54
C GLY A 97 17.08 -10.55 23.05
N LEU A 98 16.70 -11.73 23.51
CA LEU A 98 16.57 -12.09 24.91
C LEU A 98 17.96 -12.04 25.55
N ASN A 99 18.37 -10.87 26.02
CA ASN A 99 19.48 -10.75 26.96
C ASN A 99 18.87 -10.52 28.34
N GLU A 100 18.89 -11.59 29.13
CA GLU A 100 18.73 -11.55 30.57
C GLU A 100 19.82 -10.65 31.16
N ILE A 101 19.44 -9.59 31.87
CA ILE A 101 20.05 -9.09 33.10
C ILE A 101 19.02 -8.13 33.70
N LYS A 102 18.59 -8.47 34.92
CA LYS A 102 17.77 -7.63 35.80
C LYS A 102 18.61 -6.42 36.21
N ASP A 103 18.02 -5.23 36.18
CA ASP A 103 18.09 -4.28 37.28
C ASP A 103 16.91 -3.32 37.22
N GLU A 104 16.33 -3.09 38.39
CA GLU A 104 15.09 -2.40 38.68
C GLU A 104 15.31 -0.88 38.65
N GLU A 105 14.51 -0.13 37.87
CA GLU A 105 14.07 1.23 38.28
C GLU A 105 12.96 1.78 37.35
N GLU A 106 11.86 2.19 38.00
CA GLU A 106 10.76 3.04 37.55
C GLU A 106 9.98 2.67 36.26
N ALA A 107 9.03 1.74 36.43
CA ALA A 107 7.86 1.64 35.58
C ALA A 107 6.95 2.88 35.73
N ARG A 108 7.18 3.92 34.91
CA ARG A 108 6.14 4.92 34.62
C ARG A 108 5.12 4.29 33.69
N GLU A 109 4.16 3.62 34.30
CA GLU A 109 3.00 3.00 33.68
C GLU A 109 2.11 4.09 33.03
N SER A 110 2.41 4.44 31.77
CA SER A 110 1.45 5.16 30.94
C SER A 110 0.39 4.16 30.47
N THR A 111 -0.72 4.10 31.21
CA THR A 111 -1.95 3.41 30.80
C THR A 111 -2.49 4.06 29.54
N PHE A 112 -2.05 3.59 28.38
CA PHE A 112 -2.60 4.00 27.09
C PHE A 112 -3.99 3.38 26.97
N THR A 113 -4.99 4.10 27.47
CA THR A 113 -6.40 3.73 27.30
C THR A 113 -6.67 3.45 25.83
N ASN A 114 -7.10 2.23 25.55
CA ASN A 114 -7.41 1.70 24.23
C ASN A 114 -8.73 2.31 23.70
N LYS A 115 -8.82 3.65 23.70
CA LYS A 115 -9.98 4.45 23.28
C LYS A 115 -9.82 5.03 21.88
N ARG A 116 -9.03 4.39 21.00
CA ARG A 116 -9.16 4.59 19.56
C ARG A 116 -10.04 3.49 18.99
N ILE A 117 -11.33 3.61 19.33
CA ILE A 117 -12.43 2.86 18.72
C ILE A 117 -12.28 2.97 17.20
N PRO A 118 -12.29 1.84 16.47
CA PRO A 118 -12.02 1.81 15.05
C PRO A 118 -13.20 2.40 14.27
N TYR A 119 -13.12 3.70 13.96
CA TYR A 119 -14.06 4.38 13.05
C TYR A 119 -14.10 3.75 11.63
N LYS A 120 -13.19 2.80 11.33
CA LYS A 120 -13.16 2.02 10.09
C LYS A 120 -14.12 0.83 10.08
N ILE A 121 -14.48 0.24 11.24
CA ILE A 121 -15.38 -0.93 11.29
C ILE A 121 -16.86 -0.50 11.15
N ALA A 122 -17.23 0.69 11.65
CA ALA A 122 -18.60 1.21 11.54
C ALA A 122 -19.05 1.50 10.09
N ARG A 123 -18.13 1.64 9.13
CA ARG A 123 -18.48 1.86 7.71
C ARG A 123 -18.80 0.59 6.93
N SER A 124 -18.57 -0.59 7.51
CA SER A 124 -18.82 -1.87 6.83
C SER A 124 -20.30 -2.30 6.86
N GLY A 125 -21.14 -1.67 7.68
CA GLY A 125 -22.55 -2.06 7.86
C GLY A 125 -23.56 -1.29 7.02
N VAL A 126 -23.18 -0.14 6.41
CA VAL A 126 -24.15 0.68 5.67
C VAL A 126 -24.26 0.17 4.24
N VAL A 127 -25.25 -0.69 4.01
CA VAL A 127 -25.63 -1.20 2.68
C VAL A 127 -25.88 -0.01 1.75
N ARG A 128 -25.11 0.06 0.66
CA ARG A 128 -25.31 1.08 -0.39
C ARG A 128 -26.73 0.93 -0.96
N LYS A 129 -27.42 2.07 -1.16
CA LYS A 129 -28.80 2.22 -1.69
C LYS A 129 -29.95 2.12 -0.68
N THR A 130 -29.68 1.98 0.63
CA THR A 130 -30.72 2.13 1.66
C THR A 130 -31.07 3.60 1.92
N ARG A 131 -32.30 3.89 2.38
CA ARG A 131 -32.73 5.26 2.77
C ARG A 131 -31.78 5.90 3.78
N GLU A 132 -31.32 5.14 4.76
CA GLU A 132 -30.37 5.57 5.80
C GLU A 132 -29.04 6.04 5.19
N TRP A 133 -28.51 5.31 4.21
CA TRP A 133 -27.29 5.69 3.48
C TRP A 133 -27.44 7.04 2.75
N VAL A 134 -28.63 7.30 2.19
CA VAL A 134 -28.93 8.57 1.50
C VAL A 134 -28.95 9.73 2.50
N LEU A 135 -29.56 9.53 3.68
CA LEU A 135 -29.62 10.54 4.75
C LEU A 135 -28.23 10.85 5.33
N GLU A 136 -27.42 9.82 5.60
CA GLU A 136 -26.05 10.01 6.10
C GLU A 136 -25.18 10.77 5.09
N LYS A 137 -25.36 10.49 3.78
CA LYS A 137 -24.70 11.25 2.72
C LYS A 137 -25.13 12.71 2.72
N LYS A 138 -26.43 12.98 2.74
CA LYS A 138 -26.95 14.36 2.77
C LYS A 138 -26.40 15.14 3.97
N GLU A 139 -26.41 14.53 5.15
CA GLU A 139 -25.88 15.13 6.37
C GLU A 139 -24.37 15.45 6.27
N ARG A 140 -23.59 14.54 5.68
CA ARG A 140 -22.18 14.79 5.39
C ARG A 140 -21.97 15.97 4.45
N HIS A 141 -22.81 16.12 3.43
CA HIS A 141 -22.74 17.24 2.50
C HIS A 141 -23.14 18.57 3.17
N ARG A 142 -24.12 18.56 4.09
CA ARG A 142 -24.47 19.75 4.91
C ARG A 142 -23.30 20.21 5.77
N ARG A 143 -22.60 19.29 6.44
CA ARG A 143 -21.37 19.60 7.20
C ARG A 143 -20.24 20.18 6.34
N GLN A 144 -20.23 19.86 5.05
CA GLN A 144 -19.27 20.41 4.08
C GLN A 144 -19.73 21.75 3.47
N GLY A 145 -20.84 22.33 3.96
CA GLY A 145 -21.38 23.60 3.45
C GLY A 145 -21.94 23.52 2.04
N LYS A 146 -22.18 22.31 1.51
CA LYS A 146 -22.75 22.14 0.18
C LYS A 146 -24.26 22.30 0.24
N GLU A 147 -24.85 22.81 -0.85
CA GLU A 147 -26.30 22.88 -0.98
C GLU A 147 -26.89 21.47 -1.09
N VAL A 148 -27.79 21.11 -0.17
CA VAL A 148 -28.42 19.79 -0.10
C VAL A 148 -29.93 19.95 -0.01
N ARG A 149 -30.65 19.22 -0.88
CA ARG A 149 -32.12 19.20 -0.90
C ARG A 149 -32.70 18.73 0.45
N PRO A 150 -33.82 19.32 0.91
CA PRO A 150 -34.46 18.94 2.18
C PRO A 150 -34.89 17.47 2.20
N ASP A 151 -35.04 16.92 3.40
CA ASP A 151 -35.45 15.53 3.58
C ASP A 151 -36.96 15.42 3.45
N THR A 152 -37.41 14.62 2.48
CA THR A 152 -38.82 14.33 2.25
C THR A 152 -39.12 12.86 2.53
N GLN A 153 -40.39 12.54 2.78
CA GLN A 153 -40.89 11.16 2.97
C GLN A 153 -40.53 10.22 1.80
N TYR A 154 -40.29 10.76 0.61
CA TYR A 154 -39.95 10.01 -0.60
C TYR A 154 -38.44 9.76 -0.78
N THR A 155 -37.59 10.23 0.15
CA THR A 155 -36.13 10.06 0.07
C THR A 155 -35.75 8.58 0.12
N GLY A 156 -35.03 8.10 -0.91
CA GLY A 156 -34.57 6.71 -0.98
C GLY A 156 -35.65 5.67 -1.33
N ARG A 157 -36.86 6.09 -1.70
CA ARG A 157 -37.93 5.16 -2.11
C ARG A 157 -37.62 4.54 -3.48
N LYS A 158 -37.77 3.22 -3.61
CA LYS A 158 -37.63 2.49 -4.88
C LYS A 158 -38.68 3.03 -5.88
N ARG A 159 -38.23 3.46 -7.06
CA ARG A 159 -39.13 3.89 -8.14
C ARG A 159 -39.78 2.66 -8.79
N LYS A 160 -41.04 2.79 -9.22
CA LYS A 160 -41.71 1.73 -9.98
C LYS A 160 -40.92 1.47 -11.27
N PRO A 161 -40.81 0.22 -11.74
CA PRO A 161 -40.25 -0.06 -13.05
C PRO A 161 -41.07 0.69 -14.10
N TYR A 162 -40.37 1.32 -15.04
CA TYR A 162 -40.98 1.86 -16.25
C TYR A 162 -41.15 0.65 -17.18
N PHE A 163 -42.38 0.34 -17.54
CA PHE A 163 -42.69 -0.64 -18.59
C PHE A 163 -42.88 0.10 -19.90
#